data_AF-A0A4Y9LST7-F1
#
_entry.id   AF-A0A4Y9LST7-F1
#
_cell.length_a   1.000
_cell.length_b   1.000
_cell.length_c   1.000
_cell.angle_alpha   90.00
_cell.angle_beta   90.00
_cell.angle_gamma   90.00
#
_symmetry.space_group_name_H-M   'P 1'
#
loop_
_entity.id
_entity.type
_entity.pdbx_description
1 polymer ?
#
loop_
_entity_poly.entity_id
_entity_poly.type
_entity_poly.pdbx_seq_one_letter_code
_entity_poly.pdbx_strand_id
1 'polypeptide(L)'
;MIFEPRAADLDPVDVENALLRAALGDYSDEAAILLLITSGHWLPQLQHTGLITLDGDVDGEGMWAHVAWPGLDAAVRVGTITGSSSDRWVLGAAASIADGHLIDLGDLAAGLDRHALTLVLAAIAHAAGSHEPRSITHALDGLPPPGQRLPPLVTWPIDE
;
A
#
# COMPACT_ATOMS: atom_id res chain seq x y z
N MET A 1 13.83 -29.35 14.17
CA MET A 1 13.50 -28.61 12.93
C MET A 1 12.69 -27.41 13.39
N ILE A 2 13.24 -26.21 13.28
CA ILE A 2 12.50 -24.97 13.59
C ILE A 2 11.86 -24.57 12.26
N PHE A 3 10.53 -24.55 12.20
CA PHE A 3 9.81 -24.01 11.05
C PHE A 3 9.86 -22.49 11.16
N GLU A 4 10.38 -21.82 10.14
CA GLU A 4 10.22 -20.37 10.01
C GLU A 4 8.74 -20.08 9.74
N PRO A 5 8.12 -19.15 10.49
CA PRO A 5 6.73 -18.79 10.28
C PRO A 5 6.56 -18.22 8.87
N ARG A 6 5.40 -18.48 8.24
CA ARG A 6 5.01 -17.87 6.97
C ARG A 6 3.85 -16.91 7.19
N ALA A 7 3.67 -15.94 6.30
CA ALA A 7 2.53 -15.02 6.38
C ALA A 7 1.18 -15.76 6.42
N ALA A 8 1.06 -16.89 5.72
CA ALA A 8 -0.12 -17.76 5.74
C ALA A 8 -0.43 -18.38 7.11
N ASP A 9 0.52 -18.40 8.05
CA ASP A 9 0.34 -18.98 9.38
C ASP A 9 -0.13 -17.94 10.43
N LEU A 10 -0.18 -16.65 10.05
CA LEU A 10 -0.48 -15.53 10.94
C LEU A 10 -1.94 -15.08 10.83
N ASP A 11 -2.43 -14.40 11.87
CA ASP A 11 -3.70 -13.68 11.79
C ASP A 11 -3.59 -12.55 10.74
N PRO A 12 -4.63 -12.29 9.93
CA PRO A 12 -4.61 -11.20 8.96
C PRO A 12 -4.20 -9.85 9.56
N VAL A 13 -4.65 -9.54 10.78
CA VAL A 13 -4.31 -8.28 11.46
C VAL A 13 -2.81 -8.22 11.80
N ASP A 14 -2.19 -9.36 12.13
CA ASP A 14 -0.74 -9.40 12.38
C ASP A 14 0.05 -9.16 11.10
N VAL A 15 -0.41 -9.68 9.96
CA VAL A 15 0.20 -9.43 8.63
C VAL A 15 0.06 -7.96 8.24
N GLU A 16 -1.13 -7.38 8.41
CA GLU A 16 -1.36 -5.95 8.15
C GLU A 16 -0.42 -5.07 8.97
N ASN A 17 -0.33 -5.33 10.28
CA ASN A 17 0.56 -4.58 11.16
C ASN A 17 2.04 -4.77 10.81
N ALA A 18 2.45 -5.97 10.39
CA ALA A 18 3.83 -6.24 9.99
C ALA A 18 4.21 -5.52 8.69
N LEU A 19 3.29 -5.45 7.72
CA LEU A 19 3.48 -4.71 6.47
C LEU A 19 3.52 -3.21 6.72
N LEU A 20 2.58 -2.67 7.50
CA LEU A 20 2.55 -1.24 7.82
C LEU A 20 3.77 -0.80 8.63
N ARG A 21 4.26 -1.66 9.54
CA ARG A 21 5.51 -1.41 10.28
C ARG A 21 6.70 -1.32 9.34
N ALA A 22 6.83 -2.28 8.42
CA ALA A 22 7.96 -2.33 7.50
C ALA A 22 7.94 -1.17 6.48
N ALA A 23 6.76 -0.73 6.06
CA ALA A 23 6.59 0.39 5.15
C ALA A 23 6.82 1.77 5.80
N LEU A 24 6.75 1.86 7.14
CA LEU A 24 6.75 3.13 7.87
C LEU A 24 7.94 4.02 7.49
N GLY A 25 7.64 5.22 6.97
CA GLY A 25 8.61 6.21 6.52
C GLY A 25 8.89 6.19 5.02
N ASP A 26 8.48 5.15 4.30
CA ASP A 26 8.38 5.13 2.84
C ASP A 26 6.92 5.34 2.42
N TYR A 27 6.56 6.57 2.09
CA TYR A 27 5.19 6.92 1.74
C TYR A 27 4.66 6.18 0.50
N SER A 28 5.53 5.71 -0.39
CA SER A 28 5.09 4.95 -1.56
C SER A 28 4.68 3.54 -1.14
N ASP A 29 5.51 2.88 -0.34
CA ASP A 29 5.20 1.54 0.17
C ASP A 29 4.00 1.59 1.13
N GLU A 30 3.94 2.58 2.05
CA GLU A 30 2.79 2.78 2.93
C GLU A 30 1.49 2.94 2.14
N ALA A 31 1.49 3.76 1.10
CA ALA A 31 0.32 4.00 0.26
C ALA A 31 -0.15 2.74 -0.46
N ALA A 32 0.79 1.94 -0.96
CA ALA A 32 0.46 0.69 -1.62
C ALA A 32 -0.13 -0.34 -0.64
N ILE A 33 0.47 -0.49 0.55
CA ILE A 33 -0.06 -1.39 1.59
C ILE A 33 -1.44 -0.93 2.06
N LEU A 34 -1.64 0.36 2.34
CA LEU A 34 -2.95 0.90 2.70
C LEU A 34 -3.98 0.70 1.59
N LEU A 35 -3.60 0.84 0.32
CA LEU A 35 -4.49 0.57 -0.82
C LEU A 35 -4.94 -0.90 -0.85
N LEU A 36 -4.02 -1.85 -0.60
CA LEU A 36 -4.36 -3.27 -0.55
C LEU A 36 -5.27 -3.59 0.63
N ILE A 37 -4.98 -3.05 1.82
CA ILE A 37 -5.79 -3.23 3.04
C ILE A 37 -7.20 -2.67 2.83
N THR A 38 -7.31 -1.40 2.45
CA THR A 38 -8.59 -0.71 2.30
C THR A 38 -9.43 -1.23 1.13
N SER A 39 -8.82 -1.81 0.10
CA SER A 39 -9.56 -2.52 -0.95
C SER A 39 -10.19 -3.84 -0.48
N GLY A 40 -9.69 -4.42 0.62
CA GLY A 40 -10.21 -5.65 1.25
C GLY A 40 -10.07 -6.95 0.44
N HIS A 41 -9.66 -6.90 -0.83
CA HIS A 41 -9.72 -8.04 -1.74
C HIS A 41 -8.39 -8.80 -1.89
N TRP A 42 -7.27 -8.08 -1.93
CA TRP A 42 -5.99 -8.65 -2.35
C TRP A 42 -5.17 -9.25 -1.23
N LEU A 43 -5.13 -8.58 -0.07
CA LEU A 43 -4.24 -8.99 1.02
C LEU A 43 -4.47 -10.44 1.48
N PRO A 44 -5.71 -10.92 1.69
CA PRO A 44 -5.95 -12.31 2.04
C PRO A 44 -5.41 -13.29 0.98
N GLN A 45 -5.48 -12.94 -0.30
CA GLN A 45 -4.96 -13.82 -1.36
C GLN A 45 -3.43 -13.83 -1.36
N LEU A 46 -2.80 -12.65 -1.29
CA LEU A 46 -1.34 -12.52 -1.27
C LEU A 46 -0.72 -13.30 -0.10
N GLN A 47 -1.34 -13.23 1.08
CA GLN A 47 -0.93 -13.96 2.28
C GLN A 47 -0.80 -15.48 2.04
N HIS A 48 -1.70 -16.07 1.25
CA HIS A 48 -1.71 -17.52 0.98
C HIS A 48 -0.86 -17.94 -0.22
N THR A 49 -0.33 -16.99 -1.00
CA THR A 49 0.46 -17.28 -2.21
C THR A 49 1.98 -17.29 -1.98
N GLY A 50 2.43 -16.91 -0.79
CA GLY A 50 3.85 -16.73 -0.49
C GLY A 50 4.45 -15.44 -1.08
N LEU A 51 3.61 -14.53 -1.59
CA LEU A 51 4.02 -13.19 -2.03
C LEU A 51 4.19 -12.20 -0.86
N ILE A 52 3.94 -12.63 0.38
CA ILE A 52 4.28 -11.87 1.58
C ILE A 52 5.42 -12.59 2.29
N THR A 53 6.59 -11.97 2.32
CA THR A 53 7.78 -12.46 3.02
C THR A 53 7.83 -11.86 4.42
N LEU A 54 8.33 -12.65 5.39
CA LEU A 54 8.51 -12.21 6.77
C LEU A 54 10.00 -12.12 7.07
N ASP A 55 10.43 -11.00 7.66
CA ASP A 55 11.85 -10.77 7.99
C ASP A 55 12.19 -11.12 9.45
N GLY A 56 11.31 -11.86 10.13
CA GLY A 56 11.48 -12.25 11.53
C GLY A 56 11.33 -11.06 12.49
N ASP A 57 11.60 -11.32 13.77
CA ASP A 57 11.66 -10.26 14.79
C ASP A 57 13.07 -9.66 14.80
N VAL A 58 13.25 -8.60 14.00
CA VAL A 58 14.48 -7.82 13.99
C VAL A 58 14.42 -6.91 15.21
N ASP A 59 15.29 -7.18 16.19
CA ASP A 59 15.51 -6.37 17.39
C ASP A 59 14.43 -6.37 18.51
N GLY A 60 13.43 -7.25 18.46
CA GLY A 60 12.39 -7.33 19.50
C GLY A 60 11.27 -6.32 19.33
N GLU A 61 11.21 -5.64 18.19
CA GLU A 61 10.21 -4.62 17.85
C GLU A 61 8.96 -5.21 17.17
N GLY A 62 8.91 -6.54 17.06
CA GLY A 62 7.81 -7.27 16.47
C GLY A 62 8.11 -7.70 15.03
N MET A 63 7.11 -8.26 14.36
CA MET A 63 7.28 -8.85 13.05
C MET A 63 7.24 -7.81 11.92
N TRP A 64 8.06 -8.04 10.90
CA TRP A 64 8.17 -7.22 9.69
C TRP A 64 7.80 -8.07 8.49
N ALA A 65 7.12 -7.47 7.51
CA ALA A 65 6.68 -8.16 6.31
C ALA A 65 6.82 -7.28 5.08
N HIS A 66 7.02 -7.91 3.92
CA HIS A 66 7.12 -7.23 2.62
C HIS A 66 6.31 -7.96 1.55
N VAL A 67 5.77 -7.21 0.59
CA VAL A 67 5.17 -7.80 -0.61
C VAL A 67 6.25 -8.01 -1.68
N ALA A 68 6.32 -9.22 -2.22
CA ALA A 68 7.20 -9.55 -3.34
C ALA A 68 6.58 -9.11 -4.68
N TRP A 69 6.59 -7.81 -4.96
CA TRP A 69 5.98 -7.19 -6.15
C TRP A 69 6.36 -7.86 -7.49
N PRO A 70 7.64 -8.25 -7.74
CA PRO A 70 8.01 -8.89 -9.00
C PRO A 70 7.30 -10.24 -9.27
N GLY A 71 6.81 -10.92 -8.23
CA GLY A 71 6.08 -12.18 -8.33
C GLY A 71 4.61 -12.03 -8.73
N LEU A 72 4.06 -10.81 -8.68
CA LEU A 72 2.63 -10.54 -8.76
C LEU A 72 2.05 -10.88 -10.14
N ASP A 73 2.72 -10.46 -11.23
CA ASP A 73 2.24 -10.77 -12.59
C ASP A 73 2.23 -12.28 -12.85
N ALA A 74 3.19 -13.02 -12.29
CA ALA A 74 3.23 -14.47 -12.41
C ALA A 74 2.05 -15.11 -11.68
N ALA A 75 1.74 -14.63 -10.47
CA ALA A 75 0.60 -15.11 -9.69
C ALA A 75 -0.74 -14.87 -10.40
N VAL A 76 -0.92 -13.69 -11.00
CA VAL A 76 -2.12 -13.39 -11.82
C VAL A 76 -2.19 -14.29 -13.04
N ARG A 77 -1.09 -14.45 -13.79
CA ARG A 77 -1.07 -15.28 -15.02
C ARG A 77 -1.35 -16.76 -14.77
N VAL A 78 -0.84 -17.31 -13.65
CA VAL A 78 -1.06 -18.72 -13.27
C VAL A 78 -2.42 -18.91 -12.57
N GLY A 79 -3.04 -17.81 -12.12
CA GLY A 79 -4.36 -17.83 -11.48
C GLY A 79 -4.29 -18.22 -10.00
N THR A 80 -3.15 -18.03 -9.33
CA THR A 80 -3.04 -18.23 -7.88
C THR A 80 -3.67 -17.09 -7.09
N ILE A 81 -3.80 -15.92 -7.72
CA ILE A 81 -4.63 -14.80 -7.25
C ILE A 81 -5.59 -14.40 -8.36
N THR A 82 -6.82 -14.02 -7.99
CA THR A 82 -7.89 -13.68 -8.94
C THR A 82 -8.70 -12.50 -8.45
N GLY A 83 -9.34 -11.80 -9.38
CA GLY A 83 -10.18 -10.63 -9.08
C GLY A 83 -10.94 -10.19 -10.31
N SER A 84 -11.88 -9.26 -10.12
CA SER A 84 -12.54 -8.55 -11.19
C SER A 84 -11.56 -7.70 -12.00
N SER A 85 -12.04 -7.08 -13.08
CA SER A 85 -11.22 -6.12 -13.85
C SER A 85 -10.82 -4.90 -13.00
N SER A 86 -11.74 -4.37 -12.19
CA SER A 86 -11.48 -3.22 -11.29
C SER A 86 -10.43 -3.60 -10.24
N ASP A 87 -10.56 -4.80 -9.64
CA ASP A 87 -9.58 -5.27 -8.65
C ASP A 87 -8.17 -5.35 -9.24
N ARG A 88 -8.03 -5.84 -10.48
CA ARG A 88 -6.72 -5.94 -11.14
C ARG A 88 -6.10 -4.58 -11.39
N TRP A 89 -6.91 -3.56 -11.64
CA TRP A 89 -6.43 -2.18 -11.77
C TRP A 89 -5.97 -1.61 -10.43
N VAL A 90 -6.67 -1.89 -9.33
CA VAL A 90 -6.22 -1.55 -7.97
C VAL A 90 -4.89 -2.23 -7.64
N LEU A 91 -4.74 -3.51 -7.96
CA LEU A 91 -3.51 -4.26 -7.74
C LEU A 91 -2.34 -3.69 -8.56
N GLY A 92 -2.59 -3.37 -9.83
CA GLY A 92 -1.61 -2.74 -10.70
C GLY A 92 -1.21 -1.35 -10.21
N ALA A 93 -2.15 -0.56 -9.69
CA ALA A 93 -1.86 0.74 -9.09
C ALA A 93 -0.97 0.59 -7.84
N ALA A 94 -1.26 -0.37 -6.95
CA ALA A 94 -0.43 -0.64 -5.78
C ALA A 94 1.01 -1.02 -6.17
N ALA A 95 1.18 -1.95 -7.12
CA ALA A 95 2.50 -2.35 -7.62
C ALA A 95 3.23 -1.22 -8.35
N SER A 96 2.49 -0.35 -9.05
CA SER A 96 3.07 0.84 -9.70
C SER A 96 3.56 1.87 -8.69
N ILE A 97 2.81 2.10 -7.61
CA ILE A 97 3.18 3.03 -6.54
C ILE A 97 4.39 2.50 -5.75
N ALA A 98 4.39 1.22 -5.35
CA ALA A 98 5.47 0.66 -4.53
C ALA A 98 6.75 0.33 -5.30
N ASP A 99 6.64 -0.28 -6.48
CA ASP A 99 7.79 -0.87 -7.20
C ASP A 99 7.95 -0.33 -8.64
N GLY A 100 7.16 0.67 -9.02
CA GLY A 100 7.32 1.34 -10.32
C GLY A 100 6.84 0.51 -11.52
N HIS A 101 6.00 -0.50 -11.30
CA HIS A 101 5.37 -1.25 -12.39
C HIS A 101 4.65 -0.30 -13.37
N LEU A 102 4.81 -0.54 -14.68
CA LEU A 102 4.21 0.33 -15.70
C LEU A 102 2.70 0.10 -15.80
N ILE A 103 1.95 1.20 -15.85
CA ILE A 103 0.51 1.20 -16.04
C ILE A 103 0.09 2.31 -16.99
N ASP A 104 -0.87 2.03 -17.87
CA ASP A 104 -1.51 3.06 -18.68
C ASP A 104 -2.56 3.78 -17.82
N LEU A 105 -2.40 5.09 -17.62
CA LEU A 105 -3.31 5.88 -16.78
C LEU A 105 -4.70 6.04 -17.39
N GLY A 106 -4.82 6.01 -18.72
CA GLY A 106 -6.10 6.08 -19.42
C GLY A 106 -6.92 4.81 -19.20
N ASP A 107 -6.29 3.65 -19.35
CA ASP A 107 -6.91 2.35 -19.08
C ASP A 107 -7.23 2.17 -17.58
N LEU A 108 -6.32 2.59 -16.69
CA LEU A 108 -6.55 2.63 -15.25
C LEU A 108 -7.80 3.45 -14.93
N ALA A 109 -7.89 4.68 -15.43
CA ALA A 109 -9.02 5.57 -15.17
C ALA A 109 -10.34 5.04 -15.74
N ALA A 110 -10.32 4.37 -16.89
CA ALA A 110 -11.51 3.78 -17.50
C ALA A 110 -11.94 2.46 -16.83
N GLY A 111 -11.01 1.77 -16.17
CA GLY A 111 -11.20 0.44 -15.62
C GLY A 111 -11.60 0.39 -14.14
N LEU A 112 -11.44 1.49 -13.41
CA LEU A 112 -11.81 1.61 -11.99
C LEU A 112 -13.29 2.02 -11.84
N ASP A 113 -13.98 1.40 -10.89
CA ASP A 113 -15.23 1.95 -10.38
C ASP A 113 -14.99 3.16 -9.46
N ARG A 114 -16.08 3.83 -9.03
CA ARG A 114 -15.99 5.04 -8.20
C ARG A 114 -15.27 4.82 -6.87
N HIS A 115 -15.51 3.68 -6.23
CA HIS A 115 -14.91 3.39 -4.93
C HIS A 115 -13.42 3.11 -5.10
N ALA A 116 -13.07 2.23 -6.03
CA ALA A 116 -11.69 1.92 -6.38
C ALA A 116 -10.89 3.16 -6.82
N LEU A 117 -11.49 4.06 -7.60
CA LEU A 117 -10.88 5.34 -7.98
C LEU A 117 -10.59 6.22 -6.77
N THR A 118 -11.50 6.28 -5.80
CA THR A 118 -11.29 7.05 -4.56
C THR A 118 -10.09 6.53 -3.79
N LEU A 119 -9.97 5.20 -3.66
CA LEU A 119 -8.83 4.56 -2.99
C LEU A 119 -7.51 4.85 -3.72
N VAL A 120 -7.48 4.71 -5.04
CA VAL A 120 -6.26 4.98 -5.83
C VAL A 120 -5.84 6.45 -5.72
N LEU A 121 -6.79 7.39 -5.72
CA LEU A 121 -6.48 8.82 -5.53
C LEU A 121 -5.96 9.12 -4.11
N ALA A 122 -6.52 8.46 -3.08
CA ALA A 122 -6.00 8.56 -1.72
C ALA A 122 -4.57 8.00 -1.62
N ALA A 123 -4.30 6.86 -2.26
CA ALA A 123 -2.97 6.25 -2.33
C ALA A 123 -1.95 7.18 -3.01
N ILE A 124 -2.30 7.77 -4.15
CA ILE A 124 -1.42 8.73 -4.85
C ILE A 124 -1.17 9.97 -4.00
N ALA A 125 -2.19 10.52 -3.34
CA ALA A 125 -2.02 11.65 -2.42
C ALA A 125 -1.12 11.26 -1.22
N HIS A 126 -1.25 10.04 -0.71
CA HIS A 126 -0.43 9.51 0.37
C HIS A 126 1.04 9.40 -0.04
N ALA A 127 1.32 8.73 -1.15
CA ALA A 127 2.68 8.58 -1.71
C ALA A 127 3.34 9.94 -2.00
N ALA A 128 2.56 10.94 -2.40
CA ALA A 128 3.03 12.32 -2.59
C ALA A 128 3.28 13.10 -1.28
N GLY A 129 3.13 12.48 -0.10
CA GLY A 129 3.23 13.16 1.20
C GLY A 129 2.10 14.15 1.48
N SER A 130 1.04 14.13 0.66
CA SER A 130 -0.12 15.02 0.77
C SER A 130 -1.25 14.42 1.62
N HIS A 131 -0.98 13.33 2.33
CA HIS A 131 -1.84 12.78 3.39
C HIS A 131 -1.65 13.52 4.73
N GLU A 132 -0.47 14.09 4.96
CA GLU A 132 -0.21 15.00 6.10
C GLU A 132 0.62 16.24 5.69
N PRO A 133 0.12 17.06 4.75
CA PRO A 133 0.93 18.14 4.21
C PRO A 133 1.20 19.22 5.27
N ARG A 134 2.44 19.72 5.30
CA ARG A 134 2.83 20.91 6.08
C ARG A 134 2.91 22.11 5.15
N SER A 135 2.23 23.21 5.48
CA SER A 135 2.37 24.47 4.75
C SER A 135 3.78 25.01 4.89
N ILE A 136 4.58 25.01 3.82
CA ILE A 136 5.88 25.67 3.79
C ILE A 136 5.65 27.15 3.51
N THR A 137 5.45 27.94 4.57
CA THR A 137 5.45 29.40 4.43
C THR A 137 6.91 29.86 4.38
N HIS A 138 7.42 30.17 3.19
CA HIS A 138 8.71 30.83 3.06
C HIS A 138 8.59 32.25 3.61
N ALA A 139 9.09 32.48 4.82
CA ALA A 139 9.23 33.83 5.36
C ALA A 139 10.34 34.57 4.60
N LEU A 140 10.10 35.83 4.23
CA LEU A 140 11.10 36.74 3.68
C LEU A 140 12.27 37.01 4.68
N ASP A 141 12.09 36.65 5.96
CA ASP A 141 12.99 36.99 7.07
C ASP A 141 13.81 35.80 7.63
N GLY A 142 13.93 34.70 6.87
CA GLY A 142 15.00 33.71 7.10
C GLY A 142 14.74 32.61 8.15
N LEU A 143 13.58 32.58 8.82
CA LEU A 143 13.15 31.41 9.59
C LEU A 143 11.72 31.01 9.20
N PRO A 144 11.48 29.81 8.63
CA PRO A 144 10.13 29.38 8.33
C PRO A 144 9.36 29.18 9.64
N PRO A 145 8.16 29.77 9.81
CA PRO A 145 7.31 29.42 10.94
C PRO A 145 6.95 27.93 10.86
N PRO A 146 6.66 27.26 12.00
CA PRO A 146 6.17 25.89 11.98
C PRO A 146 4.93 25.83 11.07
N GLY A 147 5.06 25.11 9.96
CA GLY A 147 4.03 25.03 8.93
C GLY A 147 2.71 24.54 9.51
N GLN A 148 1.62 25.21 9.17
CA GLN A 148 0.29 24.75 9.55
C GLN A 148 0.05 23.38 8.91
N ARG A 149 -0.40 22.40 9.71
CA ARG A 149 -0.80 21.08 9.21
C ARG A 149 -2.09 21.27 8.41
N LEU A 150 -2.05 20.93 7.13
CA LEU A 150 -3.20 20.97 6.24
C LEU A 150 -3.94 19.62 6.31
N PRO A 151 -5.25 19.57 6.03
CA PRO A 151 -5.94 18.30 5.86
C PRO A 151 -5.35 17.52 4.67
N PRO A 152 -5.51 16.18 4.64
CA PRO A 152 -5.15 15.37 3.49
C PRO A 152 -5.79 15.94 2.20
N LEU A 153 -5.04 15.90 1.08
CA LEU A 153 -5.58 16.32 -0.21
C LEU A 153 -6.75 15.43 -0.66
N VAL A 154 -6.59 14.12 -0.45
CA VAL A 154 -7.63 13.11 -0.61
C VAL A 154 -7.57 12.23 0.63
N THR A 155 -8.69 12.12 1.35
CA THR A 155 -8.78 11.29 2.55
C THR A 155 -9.03 9.85 2.15
N TRP A 156 -8.37 8.90 2.83
CA TRP A 156 -8.79 7.51 2.80
C TRP A 156 -10.25 7.41 3.28
N PRO A 157 -11.13 6.68 2.57
CA PRO A 157 -12.46 6.40 3.07
C PRO A 157 -12.33 5.61 4.37
N ILE A 158 -13.11 6.01 5.37
CA ILE A 158 -13.30 5.24 6.60
C ILE A 158 -14.47 4.29 6.35
N ASP A 159 -14.34 3.04 6.74
CA ASP A 159 -15.47 2.12 6.77
C ASP A 159 -16.53 2.66 7.76
N GLU A 160 -17.76 2.87 7.30
CA GLU A 160 -18.92 3.24 8.14
C GLU A 160 -19.52 2.03 8.86
#